data_AF-A0AAN7C4Q1-F1
#
_entry.id   AF-A0AAN7C4Q1-F1
#
_cell.length_a   1.000
_cell.length_b   1.000
_cell.length_c   1.000
_cell.angle_alpha   90.00
_cell.angle_beta   90.00
_cell.angle_gamma   90.00
#
_symmetry.space_group_name_H-M   'P 1'
#
loop_
_entity.id
_entity.type
_entity.pdbx_description
1 polymer ?
#
loop_
_entity_poly.entity_id
_entity_poly.type
_entity_poly.pdbx_seq_one_letter_code
_entity_poly.pdbx_strand_id
1 'polypeptide(L)'
;MRHNPASHLLWAFSCLAWSAAGRIYPYRAYDESVFIPFLDQTTPPWTRPVHMKMRVGSFLDRNYFEPVVDTGSTGIVLPGVAISNFDRAANCTPTNTGFHYLTSSNVLYQGCWVTEDVYFNEDNPTTATPVVHSRVPVLAVYRRIQCADTTDDLYVFAHGDCPDKVSDDPDPTGIALLGIGWGRIDDGKPGGTSDKNPLINVVDIPGVNTAKLYKGFIVTKDGIRVGLTELNTDNFDFVPLQRRDDGPPGGTPNWQQIPACIWFGSEVPGTSPCQTVSALLDTGVTESYLRTTTSGHMPPRVYPTTVVENDTPVTVSFWPTLSGWGLGGHPSEAFTVGVFPGGVHDVTPSSMRAYMRDGYAVPTFFNSGMHVFRKYHIAHDARDGKVGFKLWA
;
A
#
# COMPACT_ATOMS: atom_id res chain seq x y z
N MET A 1 72.28 -23.33 7.91
CA MET A 1 71.44 -22.26 8.51
C MET A 1 70.43 -21.80 7.48
N ARG A 2 69.16 -22.07 7.78
CA ARG A 2 67.90 -21.41 7.38
C ARG A 2 67.59 -21.10 5.91
N HIS A 3 66.57 -21.84 5.45
CA HIS A 3 65.57 -21.58 4.42
C HIS A 3 65.08 -20.13 4.29
N ASN A 4 64.72 -19.75 3.06
CA ASN A 4 63.40 -19.16 2.76
C ASN A 4 63.05 -19.35 1.26
N PRO A 5 61.93 -20.02 0.91
CA PRO A 5 61.40 -20.03 -0.45
C PRO A 5 60.30 -18.96 -0.59
N ALA A 6 60.40 -18.09 -1.60
CA ALA A 6 59.30 -17.20 -1.97
C ALA A 6 58.37 -17.93 -2.95
N SER A 7 57.16 -18.17 -2.48
CA SER A 7 56.03 -18.81 -3.15
C SER A 7 55.49 -17.98 -4.31
N HIS A 8 55.36 -18.61 -5.48
CA HIS A 8 54.56 -18.11 -6.59
C HIS A 8 53.06 -18.22 -6.22
N LEU A 9 52.39 -17.09 -6.00
CA LEU A 9 50.91 -17.04 -5.96
C LEU A 9 50.37 -17.10 -7.40
N LEU A 10 49.83 -18.25 -7.76
CA LEU A 10 48.93 -18.42 -8.91
C LEU A 10 47.59 -17.77 -8.56
N TRP A 11 47.24 -16.69 -9.26
CA TRP A 11 45.89 -16.16 -9.26
C TRP A 11 44.99 -17.10 -10.06
N ALA A 12 44.21 -17.94 -9.37
CA ALA A 12 43.11 -18.66 -9.96
C ALA A 12 41.97 -17.68 -10.24
N PHE A 13 41.80 -17.28 -11.50
CA PHE A 13 40.57 -16.65 -11.97
C PHE A 13 39.48 -17.73 -11.99
N SER A 14 38.71 -17.79 -10.91
CA SER A 14 37.44 -18.51 -10.88
C SER A 14 36.45 -17.74 -11.76
N CYS A 15 36.34 -18.12 -13.03
CA CYS A 15 35.20 -17.74 -13.86
C CYS A 15 33.95 -18.38 -13.25
N LEU A 16 33.25 -17.64 -12.38
CA LEU A 16 31.87 -17.95 -12.02
C LEU A 16 31.03 -17.80 -13.29
N ALA A 17 30.81 -18.93 -13.97
CA ALA A 17 29.79 -19.03 -14.99
C ALA A 17 28.43 -18.76 -14.31
N TRP A 18 27.91 -17.54 -14.50
CA TRP A 18 26.51 -17.27 -14.29
C TRP A 18 25.73 -18.16 -15.25
N SER A 19 25.19 -19.25 -14.71
CA SER A 19 24.10 -19.95 -15.37
C SER A 19 22.97 -18.95 -15.46
N ALA A 20 22.64 -18.51 -16.67
CA ALA A 20 21.40 -17.79 -16.92
C ALA A 20 20.25 -18.73 -16.55
N ALA A 21 19.83 -18.71 -15.28
CA ALA A 21 18.57 -19.28 -14.86
C ALA A 21 17.52 -18.59 -15.73
N GLY A 22 16.89 -19.34 -16.63
CA GLY A 22 15.89 -18.79 -17.55
C GLY A 22 14.89 -17.97 -16.75
N ARG A 23 14.54 -16.77 -17.26
CA ARG A 23 13.44 -15.96 -16.72
C ARG A 23 12.21 -16.86 -16.63
N ILE A 24 11.90 -17.36 -15.44
CA ILE A 24 10.60 -17.93 -15.15
C ILE A 24 9.68 -16.71 -15.18
N TYR A 25 8.86 -16.60 -16.23
CA TYR A 25 7.80 -15.60 -16.29
C TYR A 25 6.65 -16.12 -15.42
N PRO A 26 6.50 -15.67 -14.15
CA PRO A 26 5.57 -16.29 -13.20
C PRO A 26 4.11 -16.18 -13.66
N TYR A 27 3.83 -15.26 -14.58
CA TYR A 27 2.50 -14.94 -15.08
C TYR A 27 2.10 -15.72 -16.34
N ARG A 28 2.99 -16.52 -16.96
CA ARG A 28 2.72 -17.17 -18.27
C ARG A 28 1.55 -18.16 -18.25
N ALA A 29 1.27 -18.76 -17.09
CA ALA A 29 0.15 -19.68 -16.91
C ALA A 29 -1.19 -18.97 -16.60
N TYR A 30 -1.18 -17.64 -16.50
CA TYR A 30 -2.28 -16.81 -16.05
C TYR A 30 -2.64 -15.81 -17.15
N ASP A 31 -3.82 -16.01 -17.75
CA ASP A 31 -4.32 -15.25 -18.90
C ASP A 31 -5.61 -14.48 -18.60
N GLU A 32 -6.11 -14.57 -17.36
CA GLU A 32 -7.35 -13.91 -16.93
C GLU A 32 -7.05 -12.61 -16.18
N SER A 33 -7.77 -11.54 -16.54
CA SER A 33 -7.80 -10.30 -15.77
C SER A 33 -9.08 -9.52 -16.02
N VAL A 34 -9.54 -8.76 -15.03
CA VAL A 34 -10.75 -7.94 -15.12
C VAL A 34 -10.45 -6.51 -14.69
N PHE A 35 -10.99 -5.54 -15.42
CA PHE A 35 -10.88 -4.13 -15.08
C PHE A 35 -12.09 -3.66 -14.27
N ILE A 36 -11.83 -2.89 -13.22
CA ILE A 36 -12.83 -2.22 -12.39
C ILE A 36 -12.53 -0.71 -12.46
N PRO A 37 -13.40 0.10 -13.06
CA PRO A 37 -13.15 1.52 -13.25
C PRO A 37 -13.29 2.31 -11.94
N PHE A 38 -12.56 3.42 -11.85
CA PHE A 38 -12.89 4.45 -10.85
C PHE A 38 -14.15 5.21 -11.26
N LEU A 39 -14.90 5.68 -10.26
CA LEU A 39 -16.07 6.53 -10.47
C LEU A 39 -15.68 7.96 -10.83
N ASP A 40 -14.59 8.43 -10.24
CA ASP A 40 -14.29 9.85 -10.21
C ASP A 40 -12.78 10.14 -10.19
N GLN A 41 -12.16 10.12 -11.37
CA GLN A 41 -10.78 10.57 -11.56
C GLN A 41 -10.72 12.04 -12.00
N THR A 42 -9.61 12.72 -11.68
CA THR A 42 -9.35 14.10 -12.09
C THR A 42 -8.40 14.21 -13.29
N THR A 43 -8.31 15.40 -13.86
CA THR A 43 -7.25 15.77 -14.80
C THR A 43 -6.57 17.03 -14.25
N PRO A 44 -5.28 16.97 -13.87
CA PRO A 44 -4.41 15.78 -13.83
C PRO A 44 -4.89 14.74 -12.82
N PRO A 45 -4.59 13.43 -13.02
CA PRO A 45 -5.07 12.37 -12.14
C PRO A 45 -4.46 12.46 -10.74
N TRP A 46 -5.08 11.77 -9.78
CA TRP A 46 -4.58 11.66 -8.40
C TRP A 46 -4.32 13.02 -7.73
N THR A 47 -5.22 13.97 -7.95
CA THR A 47 -5.25 15.24 -7.19
C THR A 47 -6.27 15.22 -6.06
N ARG A 48 -7.11 14.19 -6.01
CA ARG A 48 -8.04 13.89 -4.93
C ARG A 48 -8.21 12.37 -4.81
N PRO A 49 -8.71 11.87 -3.66
CA PRO A 49 -9.07 10.46 -3.52
C PRO A 49 -10.06 10.03 -4.61
N VAL A 50 -9.90 8.79 -5.06
CA VAL A 50 -10.77 8.16 -6.06
C VAL A 50 -11.66 7.12 -5.39
N HIS A 51 -12.83 6.90 -5.96
CA HIS A 51 -13.81 5.98 -5.45
C HIS A 51 -14.06 4.84 -6.43
N MET A 52 -14.47 3.70 -5.90
CA MET A 52 -14.96 2.56 -6.67
C MET A 52 -16.36 2.23 -6.23
N LYS A 53 -17.24 1.86 -7.16
CA LYS A 53 -18.56 1.36 -6.79
C LYS A 53 -18.44 -0.09 -6.35
N MET A 54 -19.03 -0.39 -5.21
CA MET A 54 -18.96 -1.70 -4.58
C MET A 54 -20.30 -2.02 -3.93
N ARG A 55 -20.73 -3.28 -3.98
CA ARG A 55 -21.82 -3.79 -3.16
C ARG A 55 -21.27 -4.74 -2.10
N VAL A 56 -21.83 -4.68 -0.89
CA VAL A 56 -21.50 -5.60 0.22
C VAL A 56 -22.77 -6.31 0.68
N GLY A 57 -22.65 -7.60 0.97
CA GLY A 57 -23.75 -8.44 1.45
C GLY A 57 -24.28 -9.41 0.38
N SER A 58 -25.46 -9.96 0.63
CA SER A 58 -26.10 -10.93 -0.26
C SER A 58 -26.48 -10.31 -1.61
N PHE A 59 -26.63 -11.14 -2.66
CA PHE A 59 -27.12 -10.69 -3.97
C PHE A 59 -28.50 -9.99 -3.94
N LEU A 60 -29.27 -10.16 -2.86
CA LEU A 60 -30.57 -9.49 -2.69
C LEU A 60 -30.43 -8.07 -2.13
N ASP A 61 -29.29 -7.76 -1.51
CA ASP A 61 -29.00 -6.42 -1.02
C ASP A 61 -28.77 -5.48 -2.21
N ARG A 62 -29.26 -4.24 -2.12
CA ARG A 62 -29.03 -3.21 -3.15
C ARG A 62 -28.28 -2.00 -2.61
N ASN A 63 -27.56 -2.19 -1.50
CA ASN A 63 -26.78 -1.15 -0.87
C ASN A 63 -25.43 -1.06 -1.57
N TYR A 64 -25.33 -0.10 -2.48
CA TYR A 64 -24.06 0.28 -3.10
C TYR A 64 -23.33 1.27 -2.21
N PHE A 65 -22.02 1.09 -2.13
CA PHE A 65 -21.08 1.96 -1.48
C PHE A 65 -20.13 2.51 -2.54
N GLU A 66 -19.64 3.71 -2.29
CA GLU A 66 -18.60 4.37 -3.10
C GLU A 66 -17.40 4.64 -2.19
N PRO A 67 -16.72 3.60 -1.68
CA PRO A 67 -15.59 3.80 -0.78
C PRO A 67 -14.42 4.49 -1.47
N VAL A 68 -13.68 5.27 -0.67
CA VAL A 68 -12.35 5.75 -1.06
C VAL A 68 -11.43 4.55 -1.24
N VAL A 69 -10.75 4.48 -2.38
CA VAL A 69 -9.71 3.49 -2.65
C VAL A 69 -8.44 3.89 -1.92
N ASP A 70 -7.95 3.00 -1.06
CA ASP A 70 -6.82 3.29 -0.19
C ASP A 70 -5.77 2.16 -0.23
N THR A 71 -4.65 2.38 -0.92
CA THR A 71 -3.47 1.49 -0.86
C THR A 71 -2.67 1.67 0.43
N GLY A 72 -2.95 2.71 1.22
CA GLY A 72 -2.43 3.00 2.56
C GLY A 72 -3.15 2.27 3.70
N SER A 73 -4.08 1.37 3.38
CA SER A 73 -4.77 0.51 4.34
C SER A 73 -5.11 -0.84 3.71
N THR A 74 -5.55 -1.80 4.53
CA THR A 74 -6.01 -3.11 4.05
C THR A 74 -7.31 -3.45 4.74
N GLY A 75 -8.29 -3.91 3.96
CA GLY A 75 -9.63 -4.26 4.44
C GLY A 75 -10.67 -3.20 4.13
N ILE A 76 -11.93 -3.63 4.14
CA ILE A 76 -13.07 -2.75 3.91
C ILE A 76 -13.58 -2.26 5.27
N VAL A 77 -13.88 -0.98 5.38
CA VAL A 77 -14.42 -0.36 6.60
C VAL A 77 -15.74 0.33 6.27
N LEU A 78 -16.82 -0.12 6.91
CA LEU A 78 -18.19 0.38 6.70
C LEU A 78 -18.91 0.56 8.04
N PRO A 79 -19.89 1.48 8.12
CA PRO A 79 -20.84 1.55 9.22
C PRO A 79 -21.52 0.19 9.39
N GLY A 80 -21.49 -0.38 10.58
CA GLY A 80 -22.21 -1.61 10.87
C GLY A 80 -23.70 -1.47 10.54
N VAL A 81 -24.28 -0.30 10.85
CA VAL A 81 -25.69 0.05 10.54
C VAL A 81 -26.02 0.10 9.04
N ALA A 82 -25.02 0.19 8.16
CA ALA A 82 -25.23 0.18 6.71
C ALA A 82 -25.07 -1.22 6.09
N ILE A 83 -24.53 -2.19 6.84
CA ILE A 83 -24.39 -3.57 6.39
C ILE A 83 -25.70 -4.30 6.64
N SER A 84 -26.28 -4.86 5.58
CA SER A 84 -27.54 -5.59 5.67
C SER A 84 -27.47 -6.75 6.66
N ASN A 85 -28.50 -6.87 7.52
CA ASN A 85 -28.61 -7.91 8.54
C ASN A 85 -27.50 -7.92 9.58
N PHE A 86 -26.69 -6.87 9.67
CA PHE A 86 -25.72 -6.74 10.75
C PHE A 86 -26.43 -6.45 12.07
N ASP A 87 -26.26 -7.35 13.03
CA ASP A 87 -26.64 -7.17 14.43
C ASP A 87 -25.39 -7.32 15.30
N ARG A 88 -25.04 -6.27 16.04
CA ARG A 88 -23.82 -6.25 16.84
C ARG A 88 -23.76 -7.41 17.85
N ALA A 89 -24.88 -7.75 18.49
CA ALA A 89 -24.90 -8.77 19.53
C ALA A 89 -24.72 -10.19 18.95
N ALA A 90 -25.24 -10.43 17.75
CA ALA A 90 -25.12 -11.69 17.04
C ALA A 90 -23.80 -11.84 16.27
N ASN A 91 -23.28 -10.75 15.71
CA ASN A 91 -22.13 -10.79 14.79
C ASN A 91 -20.78 -10.49 15.45
N CYS A 92 -20.74 -9.70 16.54
CA CYS A 92 -19.48 -9.36 17.19
C CYS A 92 -19.18 -10.29 18.39
N THR A 93 -18.06 -10.99 18.32
CA THR A 93 -17.48 -11.82 19.37
C THR A 93 -16.12 -11.28 19.78
N PRO A 94 -15.58 -11.65 20.97
CA PRO A 94 -14.22 -11.25 21.36
C PRO A 94 -13.12 -11.67 20.36
N THR A 95 -13.38 -12.66 19.50
CA THR A 95 -12.39 -13.17 18.54
C THR A 95 -12.40 -12.44 17.21
N ASN A 96 -13.48 -11.73 16.87
CA ASN A 96 -13.55 -10.94 15.63
C ASN A 96 -13.67 -9.44 15.87
N THR A 97 -13.79 -8.97 17.11
CA THR A 97 -13.60 -7.55 17.44
C THR A 97 -12.24 -7.06 16.97
N GLY A 98 -12.23 -5.86 16.40
CA GLY A 98 -11.02 -5.25 15.88
C GLY A 98 -11.22 -3.77 15.62
N PHE A 99 -10.21 -3.15 15.01
CA PHE A 99 -10.24 -1.72 14.75
C PHE A 99 -9.45 -1.36 13.50
N HIS A 100 -9.70 -0.15 13.00
CA HIS A 100 -8.90 0.51 11.99
C HIS A 100 -8.54 1.92 12.47
N TYR A 101 -7.24 2.24 12.51
CA TYR A 101 -6.76 3.56 12.94
C TYR A 101 -6.11 4.31 11.78
N LEU A 102 -6.56 5.54 11.55
CA LEU A 102 -6.04 6.47 10.55
C LEU A 102 -5.13 7.49 11.24
N THR A 103 -3.82 7.25 11.21
CA THR A 103 -2.82 8.12 11.83
C THR A 103 -2.74 9.52 11.21
N SER A 104 -3.19 9.69 9.96
CA SER A 104 -3.22 11.00 9.30
C SER A 104 -4.28 11.93 9.86
N SER A 105 -5.40 11.37 10.37
CA SER A 105 -6.55 12.12 10.89
C SER A 105 -6.82 11.88 12.38
N ASN A 106 -6.01 11.05 13.04
CA ASN A 106 -6.20 10.60 14.43
C ASN A 106 -7.61 10.03 14.68
N VAL A 107 -8.15 9.27 13.71
CA VAL A 107 -9.47 8.64 13.82
C VAL A 107 -9.34 7.14 14.02
N LEU A 108 -9.96 6.62 15.07
CA LEU A 108 -10.06 5.21 15.39
C LEU A 108 -11.49 4.71 15.10
N TYR A 109 -11.61 3.74 14.20
CA TYR A 109 -12.84 3.00 13.97
C TYR A 109 -12.79 1.67 14.73
N GLN A 110 -13.72 1.46 15.65
CA GLN A 110 -13.88 0.20 16.37
C GLN A 110 -15.08 -0.57 15.82
N GLY A 111 -14.90 -1.88 15.65
CA GLY A 111 -15.91 -2.73 15.05
C GLY A 111 -15.65 -4.20 15.30
N CYS A 112 -16.32 -5.04 14.52
CA CYS A 112 -15.94 -6.44 14.37
C CYS A 112 -15.78 -6.80 12.89
N TRP A 113 -14.84 -7.68 12.62
CA TRP A 113 -14.57 -8.21 11.29
C TRP A 113 -15.61 -9.29 10.96
N VAL A 114 -16.57 -8.94 10.12
CA VAL A 114 -17.63 -9.85 9.63
C VAL A 114 -17.32 -10.25 8.20
N THR A 115 -17.42 -11.54 7.88
CA THR A 115 -17.11 -12.02 6.52
C THR A 115 -18.30 -11.76 5.62
N GLU A 116 -18.11 -10.92 4.61
CA GLU A 116 -19.14 -10.53 3.65
C GLU A 116 -18.75 -10.91 2.23
N ASP A 117 -19.77 -11.08 1.39
CA ASP A 117 -19.60 -11.10 -0.06
C ASP A 117 -19.52 -9.66 -0.58
N VAL A 118 -18.58 -9.42 -1.48
CA VAL A 118 -18.24 -8.10 -2.03
C VAL A 118 -18.24 -8.17 -3.54
N TYR A 119 -18.92 -7.23 -4.19
CA TYR A 119 -19.13 -7.24 -5.63
C TYR A 119 -18.72 -5.91 -6.25
N PHE A 120 -17.99 -6.00 -7.37
CA PHE A 120 -17.64 -4.86 -8.23
C PHE A 120 -18.21 -5.09 -9.64
N ASN A 121 -18.39 -4.00 -10.42
CA ASN A 121 -18.96 -4.01 -11.78
C ASN A 121 -20.40 -4.55 -11.89
N GLU A 122 -21.14 -4.65 -10.78
CA GLU A 122 -22.45 -5.30 -10.77
C GLU A 122 -23.59 -4.46 -11.36
N ASP A 123 -23.46 -3.13 -11.35
CA ASP A 123 -24.52 -2.24 -11.79
C ASP A 123 -24.71 -2.22 -13.31
N ASN A 124 -23.65 -2.46 -14.08
CA ASN A 124 -23.69 -2.56 -15.53
C ASN A 124 -22.65 -3.57 -16.04
N PRO A 125 -22.84 -4.88 -15.77
CA PRO A 125 -21.87 -5.88 -16.15
C PRO A 125 -21.89 -6.05 -17.66
N THR A 126 -20.71 -5.99 -18.26
CA THR A 126 -20.52 -6.31 -19.68
C THR A 126 -19.57 -7.49 -19.79
N THR A 127 -19.47 -8.10 -20.97
CA THR A 127 -18.43 -9.10 -21.22
C THR A 127 -17.01 -8.53 -21.05
N ALA A 128 -16.83 -7.22 -21.19
CA ALA A 128 -15.55 -6.53 -20.99
C ALA A 128 -15.30 -6.11 -19.52
N THR A 129 -16.36 -5.98 -18.73
CA THR A 129 -16.33 -5.60 -17.30
C THR A 129 -17.27 -6.52 -16.52
N PRO A 130 -16.94 -7.82 -16.43
CA PRO A 130 -17.78 -8.77 -15.68
C PRO A 130 -17.77 -8.43 -14.19
N VAL A 131 -18.76 -8.98 -13.48
CA VAL A 131 -18.86 -8.88 -12.02
C VAL A 131 -17.65 -9.54 -11.38
N VAL A 132 -16.99 -8.84 -10.47
CA VAL A 132 -15.92 -9.41 -9.63
C VAL A 132 -16.50 -9.68 -8.26
N HIS A 133 -16.54 -10.95 -7.85
CA HIS A 133 -17.05 -11.38 -6.55
C HIS A 133 -15.90 -11.85 -5.65
N SER A 134 -15.79 -11.22 -4.49
CA SER A 134 -14.83 -11.55 -3.44
C SER A 134 -15.56 -11.89 -2.15
N ARG A 135 -14.92 -12.66 -1.27
CA ARG A 135 -15.44 -12.95 0.07
C ARG A 135 -14.35 -12.67 1.10
N VAL A 136 -14.54 -11.61 1.88
CA VAL A 136 -13.50 -11.08 2.79
C VAL A 136 -14.09 -10.56 4.09
N PRO A 137 -13.29 -10.48 5.17
CA PRO A 137 -13.69 -9.75 6.36
C PRO A 137 -13.82 -8.24 6.11
N VAL A 138 -14.97 -7.69 6.48
CA VAL A 138 -15.31 -6.26 6.47
C VAL A 138 -15.39 -5.79 7.93
N LEU A 139 -14.77 -4.67 8.26
CA LEU A 139 -14.90 -4.06 9.59
C LEU A 139 -16.26 -3.36 9.66
N ALA A 140 -17.22 -3.99 10.33
CA ALA A 140 -18.50 -3.40 10.67
C ALA A 140 -18.31 -2.47 11.88
N VAL A 141 -18.21 -1.17 11.61
CA VAL A 141 -17.90 -0.14 12.61
C VAL A 141 -19.14 0.17 13.45
N TYR A 142 -19.02 0.06 14.78
CA TYR A 142 -20.04 0.49 15.73
C TYR A 142 -19.61 1.69 16.58
N ARG A 143 -18.34 2.11 16.49
CA ARG A 143 -17.82 3.31 17.16
C ARG A 143 -16.78 4.01 16.29
N ARG A 144 -16.90 5.34 16.18
CA ARG A 144 -15.86 6.21 15.63
C ARG A 144 -15.35 7.12 16.74
N ILE A 145 -14.06 7.08 16.98
CA ILE A 145 -13.40 7.84 18.05
C ILE A 145 -12.43 8.82 17.39
N GLN A 146 -12.56 10.10 17.70
CA GLN A 146 -11.53 11.09 17.39
C GLN A 146 -10.55 11.11 18.56
N CYS A 147 -9.28 10.81 18.30
CA CYS A 147 -8.22 10.85 19.28
C CYS A 147 -7.60 12.26 19.29
N ALA A 148 -7.11 12.72 20.44
CA ALA A 148 -6.38 13.99 20.52
C ALA A 148 -5.08 13.91 19.71
N ASP A 149 -4.61 15.05 19.20
CA ASP A 149 -3.35 15.12 18.43
C ASP A 149 -2.11 14.71 19.24
N THR A 150 -2.23 14.70 20.56
CA THR A 150 -1.21 14.23 21.50
C THR A 150 -1.25 12.73 21.76
N THR A 151 -2.24 12.02 21.19
CA THR A 151 -2.43 10.58 21.42
C THR A 151 -1.25 9.80 20.85
N ASP A 152 -0.69 8.90 21.66
CA ASP A 152 0.34 7.99 21.18
C ASP A 152 -0.27 6.88 20.31
N ASP A 153 -0.06 6.93 18.99
CA ASP A 153 -0.49 5.87 18.07
C ASP A 153 -0.12 4.46 18.54
N LEU A 154 1.03 4.26 19.21
CA LEU A 154 1.43 2.94 19.69
C LEU A 154 0.48 2.40 20.75
N TYR A 155 -0.03 3.27 21.60
CA TYR A 155 -1.11 2.91 22.52
C TYR A 155 -2.33 2.46 21.74
N VAL A 156 -2.74 3.23 20.72
CA VAL A 156 -3.91 2.91 19.89
C VAL A 156 -3.72 1.59 19.16
N PHE A 157 -2.53 1.32 18.63
CA PHE A 157 -2.21 0.07 17.95
C PHE A 157 -2.17 -1.15 18.88
N ALA A 158 -1.74 -0.96 20.13
CA ALA A 158 -1.67 -2.04 21.11
C ALA A 158 -3.03 -2.34 21.76
N HIS A 159 -3.87 -1.33 21.96
CA HIS A 159 -5.11 -1.46 22.75
C HIS A 159 -6.38 -1.33 21.91
N GLY A 160 -6.28 -0.78 20.71
CA GLY A 160 -7.44 -0.44 19.89
C GLY A 160 -8.35 0.59 20.54
N ASP A 161 -7.82 1.49 21.36
CA ASP A 161 -8.56 2.53 22.09
C ASP A 161 -7.75 3.83 22.17
N CYS A 162 -8.42 4.94 22.49
CA CYS A 162 -7.80 6.24 22.68
C CYS A 162 -8.11 6.79 24.09
N PRO A 163 -7.11 6.90 24.98
CA PRO A 163 -7.32 7.36 26.35
C PRO A 163 -7.70 8.85 26.36
N ASP A 164 -7.12 9.62 25.42
CA ASP A 164 -7.33 11.06 25.26
C ASP A 164 -8.30 11.34 24.09
N LYS A 165 -9.46 10.66 24.07
CA LYS A 165 -10.45 10.87 23.02
C LYS A 165 -11.09 12.27 23.08
N VAL A 166 -11.13 12.94 21.93
CA VAL A 166 -11.80 14.24 21.72
C VAL A 166 -13.30 14.05 21.47
N SER A 167 -13.66 13.00 20.73
CA SER A 167 -15.06 12.65 20.48
C SER A 167 -15.25 11.14 20.35
N ASP A 168 -16.49 10.72 20.54
CA ASP A 168 -16.89 9.31 20.58
C ASP A 168 -18.30 9.18 20.03
N ASP A 169 -18.40 8.66 18.81
CA ASP A 169 -19.62 8.58 18.02
C ASP A 169 -20.08 7.11 17.93
N PRO A 170 -21.13 6.73 18.68
CA PRO A 170 -21.71 5.40 18.56
C PRO A 170 -22.52 5.28 17.27
N ASP A 171 -22.43 4.12 16.62
CA ASP A 171 -23.12 3.79 15.37
C ASP A 171 -22.93 4.86 14.26
N PRO A 172 -21.66 5.17 13.93
CA PRO A 172 -21.33 6.25 13.01
C PRO A 172 -21.85 5.95 11.60
N THR A 173 -22.16 7.00 10.84
CA THR A 173 -22.55 6.91 9.42
C THR A 173 -21.53 7.59 8.51
N GLY A 174 -21.69 7.43 7.19
CA GLY A 174 -20.84 8.12 6.20
C GLY A 174 -19.39 7.63 6.13
N ILE A 175 -19.11 6.42 6.64
CA ILE A 175 -17.80 5.78 6.50
C ILE A 175 -17.83 4.89 5.25
N ALA A 176 -16.84 4.99 4.38
CA ALA A 176 -16.66 4.02 3.30
C ALA A 176 -15.19 4.03 2.85
N LEU A 177 -14.45 2.99 3.23
CA LEU A 177 -13.05 2.82 2.86
C LEU A 177 -12.81 1.43 2.28
N LEU A 178 -12.05 1.39 1.19
CA LEU A 178 -11.64 0.19 0.47
C LEU A 178 -10.11 0.10 0.54
N GLY A 179 -9.64 -0.55 1.60
CA GLY A 179 -8.22 -0.81 1.82
C GLY A 179 -7.72 -1.96 0.96
N ILE A 180 -6.85 -1.67 0.00
CA ILE A 180 -6.28 -2.63 -0.96
C ILE A 180 -4.76 -2.75 -0.85
N GLY A 181 -4.16 -2.11 0.15
CA GLY A 181 -2.73 -2.14 0.43
C GLY A 181 -2.21 -3.45 0.98
N TRP A 182 -0.91 -3.46 1.25
CA TRP A 182 -0.11 -4.52 1.87
C TRP A 182 0.85 -3.92 2.91
N GLY A 183 1.55 -4.75 3.69
CA GLY A 183 2.59 -4.27 4.61
C GLY A 183 2.10 -3.35 5.72
N ARG A 184 0.83 -3.44 6.11
CA ARG A 184 0.22 -2.56 7.13
C ARG A 184 0.39 -3.08 8.56
N ILE A 185 0.80 -4.34 8.72
CA ILE A 185 1.08 -4.88 10.06
C ILE A 185 2.33 -4.21 10.66
N ASP A 186 3.33 -3.92 9.83
CA ASP A 186 4.62 -3.33 10.24
C ASP A 186 4.53 -1.87 10.67
N ASP A 187 3.47 -1.15 10.29
CA ASP A 187 3.24 0.23 10.74
C ASP A 187 2.13 0.34 11.78
N GLY A 188 1.84 -0.76 12.47
CA GLY A 188 0.96 -0.78 13.63
C GLY A 188 -0.50 -1.06 13.32
N LYS A 189 -0.87 -1.50 12.11
CA LYS A 189 -2.23 -1.91 11.81
C LYS A 189 -2.35 -3.45 11.90
N PRO A 190 -2.51 -4.05 13.10
CA PRO A 190 -2.51 -5.51 13.26
C PRO A 190 -3.64 -6.21 12.49
N GLY A 191 -4.74 -5.50 12.23
CA GLY A 191 -5.84 -6.00 11.40
C GLY A 191 -5.57 -5.94 9.89
N GLY A 192 -4.48 -5.31 9.42
CA GLY A 192 -4.19 -5.07 8.01
C GLY A 192 -3.59 -6.26 7.27
N THR A 193 -4.25 -7.42 7.34
CA THR A 193 -3.79 -8.69 6.76
C THR A 193 -4.36 -8.92 5.35
N SER A 194 -3.63 -9.70 4.54
CA SER A 194 -3.94 -9.97 3.14
C SER A 194 -5.31 -10.61 2.89
N ASP A 195 -5.87 -11.38 3.83
CA ASP A 195 -7.21 -12.01 3.74
C ASP A 195 -8.35 -10.98 3.64
N LYS A 196 -8.09 -9.72 3.97
CA LYS A 196 -9.10 -8.66 3.98
C LYS A 196 -9.10 -7.82 2.71
N ASN A 197 -8.10 -7.98 1.84
CA ASN A 197 -8.06 -7.27 0.58
C ASN A 197 -8.96 -7.97 -0.44
N PRO A 198 -10.08 -7.35 -0.87
CA PRO A 198 -11.03 -8.02 -1.77
C PRO A 198 -10.43 -8.31 -3.14
N LEU A 199 -9.44 -7.56 -3.61
CA LEU A 199 -8.89 -7.69 -4.97
C LEU A 199 -7.96 -8.90 -5.15
N ILE A 200 -7.49 -9.50 -4.06
CA ILE A 200 -6.62 -10.69 -4.08
C ILE A 200 -7.29 -11.93 -3.46
N ASN A 201 -8.54 -11.77 -2.98
CA ASN A 201 -9.40 -12.82 -2.46
C ASN A 201 -10.71 -12.90 -3.27
N VAL A 202 -10.58 -12.80 -4.60
CA VAL A 202 -11.66 -13.05 -5.56
C VAL A 202 -12.03 -14.53 -5.52
N VAL A 203 -13.33 -14.82 -5.39
CA VAL A 203 -13.87 -16.18 -5.34
C VAL A 203 -14.56 -16.57 -6.64
N ASP A 204 -15.17 -15.61 -7.35
CA ASP A 204 -15.85 -15.86 -8.62
C ASP A 204 -15.79 -14.64 -9.55
N ILE A 205 -15.73 -14.93 -10.84
CA ILE A 205 -15.94 -13.98 -11.93
C ILE A 205 -16.71 -14.73 -13.02
N PRO A 206 -17.97 -14.37 -13.31
CA PRO A 206 -18.77 -15.09 -14.29
C PRO A 206 -18.10 -15.16 -15.67
N GLY A 207 -17.93 -16.39 -16.18
CA GLY A 207 -17.31 -16.64 -17.49
C GLY A 207 -15.78 -16.67 -17.49
N VAL A 208 -15.13 -16.50 -16.34
CA VAL A 208 -13.66 -16.52 -16.18
C VAL A 208 -13.24 -17.74 -15.37
N ASN A 209 -12.14 -18.39 -15.76
CA ASN A 209 -11.56 -19.45 -14.95
C ASN A 209 -10.71 -18.85 -13.82
N THR A 210 -11.28 -18.72 -12.62
CA THR A 210 -10.57 -18.13 -11.46
C THR A 210 -9.29 -18.88 -11.06
N ALA A 211 -9.09 -20.14 -11.47
CA ALA A 211 -7.81 -20.84 -11.27
C ALA A 211 -6.67 -20.27 -12.13
N LYS A 212 -7.00 -19.57 -13.22
CA LYS A 212 -6.08 -18.84 -14.08
C LYS A 212 -5.99 -17.35 -13.75
N LEU A 213 -6.68 -16.88 -12.71
CA LEU A 213 -6.54 -15.53 -12.18
C LEU A 213 -5.37 -15.49 -11.20
N TYR A 214 -4.27 -14.85 -11.59
CA TYR A 214 -3.13 -14.69 -10.68
C TYR A 214 -3.48 -13.69 -9.57
N LYS A 215 -3.21 -14.04 -8.31
CA LYS A 215 -3.49 -13.18 -7.14
C LYS A 215 -2.62 -11.92 -7.14
N GLY A 216 -3.18 -10.84 -7.63
CA GLY A 216 -2.57 -9.53 -7.70
C GLY A 216 -3.44 -8.58 -8.51
N PHE A 217 -3.05 -7.31 -8.54
CA PHE A 217 -3.77 -6.28 -9.28
C PHE A 217 -2.83 -5.17 -9.74
N ILE A 218 -3.29 -4.35 -10.69
CA ILE A 218 -2.59 -3.16 -11.18
C ILE A 218 -3.49 -1.94 -10.96
N VAL A 219 -3.00 -0.98 -10.18
CA VAL A 219 -3.60 0.35 -10.05
C VAL A 219 -3.14 1.19 -11.23
N THR A 220 -4.10 1.75 -11.95
CA THR A 220 -3.90 2.64 -13.11
C THR A 220 -4.60 3.96 -12.86
N LYS A 221 -4.37 4.98 -13.70
CA LYS A 221 -5.10 6.25 -13.57
C LYS A 221 -6.61 6.10 -13.72
N ASP A 222 -7.09 5.12 -14.47
CA ASP A 222 -8.52 4.99 -14.82
C ASP A 222 -9.28 3.99 -13.93
N GLY A 223 -8.56 3.16 -13.16
CA GLY A 223 -9.14 2.09 -12.37
C GLY A 223 -8.14 1.02 -11.99
N ILE A 224 -8.64 -0.14 -11.61
CA ILE A 224 -7.84 -1.27 -11.14
C ILE A 224 -8.07 -2.49 -12.02
N ARG A 225 -6.98 -3.13 -12.44
CA ARG A 225 -7.02 -4.41 -13.15
C ARG A 225 -6.67 -5.54 -12.19
N VAL A 226 -7.64 -6.37 -11.87
CA VAL A 226 -7.51 -7.55 -11.00
C VAL A 226 -7.05 -8.73 -11.86
N GLY A 227 -6.07 -9.49 -11.39
CA GLY A 227 -5.43 -10.56 -12.16
C GLY A 227 -4.17 -10.07 -12.87
N LEU A 228 -3.01 -10.62 -12.48
CA LEU A 228 -1.76 -10.39 -13.20
C LEU A 228 -1.59 -11.42 -14.32
N THR A 229 -1.26 -10.95 -15.51
CA THR A 229 -0.99 -11.79 -16.69
C THR A 229 0.35 -11.40 -17.30
N GLU A 230 0.94 -12.27 -18.11
CA GLU A 230 2.19 -11.96 -18.82
C GLU A 230 2.05 -10.68 -19.67
N LEU A 231 0.96 -10.55 -20.41
CA LEU A 231 0.68 -9.39 -21.25
C LEU A 231 0.60 -8.09 -20.43
N ASN A 232 -0.06 -8.16 -19.28
CA ASN A 232 -0.48 -6.98 -18.55
C ASN A 232 0.57 -6.51 -17.52
N THR A 233 1.56 -7.36 -17.24
CA THR A 233 2.76 -7.10 -16.44
C THR A 233 4.01 -6.88 -17.29
N ASP A 234 3.87 -6.89 -18.62
CA ASP A 234 4.98 -6.61 -19.53
C ASP A 234 5.55 -5.21 -19.26
N ASN A 235 6.89 -5.12 -19.22
CA ASN A 235 7.67 -3.92 -18.91
C ASN A 235 7.42 -3.29 -17.52
N PHE A 236 7.00 -4.08 -16.54
CA PHE A 236 7.05 -3.65 -15.14
C PHE A 236 8.42 -3.91 -14.52
N ASP A 237 8.95 -2.90 -13.82
CA ASP A 237 10.11 -3.04 -12.93
C ASP A 237 9.62 -3.47 -11.55
N PHE A 238 9.78 -4.74 -11.22
CA PHE A 238 9.32 -5.32 -9.96
C PHE A 238 10.36 -5.20 -8.86
N VAL A 239 9.92 -4.79 -7.66
CA VAL A 239 10.64 -4.77 -6.39
C VAL A 239 10.16 -5.93 -5.49
N PRO A 240 11.01 -6.84 -5.01
CA PRO A 240 10.60 -7.89 -4.10
C PRO A 240 10.33 -7.31 -2.71
N LEU A 241 9.32 -7.89 -2.07
CA LEU A 241 8.95 -7.63 -0.70
C LEU A 241 9.42 -8.81 0.15
N GLN A 242 9.81 -8.53 1.39
CA GLN A 242 10.11 -9.59 2.34
C GLN A 242 8.81 -10.22 2.81
N ARG A 243 8.76 -11.56 2.82
CA ARG A 243 7.61 -12.31 3.34
C ARG A 243 7.53 -12.16 4.86
N ARG A 244 6.31 -12.10 5.39
CA ARG A 244 6.03 -12.22 6.83
C ARG A 244 5.56 -13.61 7.19
N ASP A 245 5.88 -14.03 8.41
CA ASP A 245 5.49 -15.33 8.95
C ASP A 245 4.06 -15.35 9.53
N ASP A 246 3.44 -14.18 9.70
CA ASP A 246 2.10 -13.99 10.29
C ASP A 246 0.95 -14.02 9.25
N GLY A 247 1.18 -14.65 8.09
CA GLY A 247 0.16 -14.82 7.06
C GLY A 247 -1.02 -15.70 7.52
N PRO A 248 -2.23 -15.49 6.97
CA PRO A 248 -3.36 -16.39 7.22
C PRO A 248 -3.00 -17.82 6.77
N PRO A 249 -3.25 -18.86 7.60
CA PRO A 249 -2.97 -20.24 7.24
C PRO A 249 -3.66 -20.66 5.93
N GLY A 250 -2.91 -21.16 4.96
CA GLY A 250 -3.43 -21.54 3.64
C GLY A 250 -3.92 -20.37 2.77
N GLY A 251 -3.81 -19.13 3.25
CA GLY A 251 -4.23 -17.91 2.55
C GLY A 251 -3.09 -17.25 1.77
N THR A 252 -3.39 -16.08 1.22
CA THR A 252 -2.40 -15.24 0.54
C THR A 252 -1.37 -14.74 1.57
N PRO A 253 -0.05 -14.82 1.34
CA PRO A 253 0.93 -14.36 2.32
C PRO A 253 0.79 -12.88 2.68
N ASN A 254 1.23 -12.51 3.89
CA ASN A 254 1.51 -11.13 4.23
C ASN A 254 2.93 -10.78 3.77
N TRP A 255 3.10 -9.55 3.30
CA TRP A 255 4.37 -9.01 2.81
C TRP A 255 4.71 -7.75 3.59
N GLN A 256 6.00 -7.50 3.78
CA GLN A 256 6.49 -6.24 4.34
C GLN A 256 6.30 -5.08 3.34
N GLN A 257 6.54 -3.87 3.82
CA GLN A 257 6.52 -2.64 3.00
C GLN A 257 7.67 -2.61 1.99
N ILE A 258 7.61 -1.68 1.04
CA ILE A 258 8.62 -1.54 -0.01
C ILE A 258 9.94 -1.05 0.64
N PRO A 259 11.08 -1.73 0.47
CA PRO A 259 12.35 -1.16 0.89
C PRO A 259 12.70 0.03 -0.01
N ALA A 260 13.07 1.17 0.59
CA ALA A 260 13.36 2.39 -0.15
C ALA A 260 14.52 3.20 0.46
N CYS A 261 14.99 4.20 -0.28
CA CYS A 261 15.96 5.19 0.17
C CYS A 261 15.48 6.59 -0.18
N ILE A 262 15.60 7.53 0.77
CA ILE A 262 15.23 8.94 0.59
C ILE A 262 16.44 9.87 0.76
N TRP A 263 16.48 10.94 -0.04
CA TRP A 263 17.45 12.04 0.04
C TRP A 263 16.72 13.38 0.15
N PHE A 264 17.32 14.30 0.90
CA PHE A 264 16.92 15.70 0.99
C PHE A 264 18.03 16.60 0.45
N GLY A 265 17.68 17.65 -0.30
CA GLY A 265 18.63 18.64 -0.80
C GLY A 265 19.39 18.26 -2.08
N SER A 266 19.01 17.15 -2.73
CA SER A 266 19.49 16.75 -4.06
C SER A 266 18.37 16.02 -4.80
N GLU A 267 18.10 16.43 -6.03
CA GLU A 267 17.22 15.72 -6.99
C GLU A 267 17.96 14.57 -7.70
N VAL A 268 19.27 14.46 -7.49
CA VAL A 268 20.12 13.42 -8.05
C VAL A 268 20.36 12.35 -6.97
N PRO A 269 19.93 11.09 -7.18
CA PRO A 269 20.30 9.97 -6.31
C PRO A 269 21.82 9.83 -6.17
N GLY A 270 22.32 9.55 -4.96
CA GLY A 270 23.71 9.12 -4.74
C GLY A 270 24.74 10.20 -4.39
N THR A 271 24.33 11.45 -4.15
CA THR A 271 25.24 12.55 -3.75
C THR A 271 25.55 12.61 -2.24
N SER A 272 24.85 11.82 -1.42
CA SER A 272 25.00 11.66 0.04
C SER A 272 24.51 10.25 0.43
N PRO A 273 24.91 9.63 1.56
CA PRO A 273 24.20 8.46 2.06
C PRO A 273 22.71 8.81 2.19
N CYS A 274 21.85 8.01 1.54
CA CYS A 274 20.42 8.13 1.75
C CYS A 274 20.05 7.57 3.11
N GLN A 275 18.88 8.00 3.55
CA GLN A 275 18.20 7.39 4.66
C GLN A 275 17.37 6.21 4.15
N THR A 276 17.67 5.01 4.62
CA THR A 276 16.87 3.81 4.35
C THR A 276 15.51 3.94 5.05
N VAL A 277 14.44 3.70 4.31
CA VAL A 277 13.05 3.78 4.79
C VAL A 277 12.25 2.59 4.30
N SER A 278 11.18 2.26 5.01
CA SER A 278 10.08 1.50 4.44
C SER A 278 9.12 2.46 3.75
N ALA A 279 8.79 2.21 2.48
CA ALA A 279 7.89 3.04 1.70
C ALA A 279 6.48 2.45 1.60
N LEU A 280 5.49 3.34 1.71
CA LEU A 280 4.08 3.11 1.43
C LEU A 280 3.66 4.00 0.26
N LEU A 281 3.01 3.38 -0.73
CA LEU A 281 2.33 4.10 -1.81
C LEU A 281 0.87 4.18 -1.42
N ASP A 282 0.33 5.39 -1.26
CA ASP A 282 -0.95 5.60 -0.55
C ASP A 282 -1.91 6.46 -1.37
N THR A 283 -2.94 5.84 -1.95
CA THR A 283 -3.99 6.56 -2.69
C THR A 283 -4.95 7.35 -1.79
N GLY A 284 -4.93 7.14 -0.48
CA GLY A 284 -5.85 7.73 0.49
C GLY A 284 -5.49 9.14 0.96
N VAL A 285 -4.27 9.62 0.72
CA VAL A 285 -3.80 10.95 1.15
C VAL A 285 -3.10 11.73 0.04
N THR A 286 -3.25 13.06 0.04
CA THR A 286 -2.61 13.95 -0.95
C THR A 286 -1.22 14.41 -0.54
N GLU A 287 -0.97 14.37 0.77
CA GLU A 287 0.27 14.74 1.43
C GLU A 287 1.25 13.56 1.46
N SER A 288 2.53 13.90 1.56
CA SER A 288 3.57 12.92 1.90
C SER A 288 3.94 12.99 3.37
N TYR A 289 4.36 11.87 3.93
CA TYR A 289 4.77 11.79 5.32
C TYR A 289 6.14 11.12 5.44
N LEU A 290 7.01 11.69 6.24
CA LEU A 290 8.24 11.05 6.72
C LEU A 290 8.14 10.89 8.23
N ARG A 291 8.28 9.67 8.71
CA ARG A 291 8.57 9.39 10.11
C ARG A 291 10.00 8.91 10.22
N THR A 292 10.78 9.52 11.11
CA THR A 292 12.16 9.11 11.39
C THR A 292 12.41 8.90 12.88
N THR A 293 13.43 8.11 13.19
CA THR A 293 13.99 7.98 14.54
C THR A 293 14.96 9.14 14.84
N THR A 294 15.37 9.28 16.11
CA THR A 294 16.42 10.23 16.54
C THR A 294 17.75 10.07 15.80
N SER A 295 18.03 8.87 15.31
CA SER A 295 19.24 8.55 14.55
C SER A 295 19.11 8.83 13.05
N GLY A 296 17.90 9.07 12.53
CA GLY A 296 17.69 9.42 11.13
C GLY A 296 17.76 10.93 10.90
N HIS A 297 17.79 11.33 9.64
CA HIS A 297 17.96 12.70 9.21
C HIS A 297 16.60 13.33 8.91
N MET A 298 16.28 14.41 9.62
CA MET A 298 15.13 15.23 9.27
C MET A 298 15.44 16.06 8.01
N PRO A 299 14.43 16.35 7.17
CA PRO A 299 14.55 17.35 6.12
C PRO A 299 15.04 18.68 6.69
N PRO A 300 15.73 19.52 5.89
CA PRO A 300 16.06 20.88 6.30
C PRO A 300 14.78 21.62 6.72
N ARG A 301 14.78 22.19 7.94
CA ARG A 301 13.75 23.12 8.44
C ARG A 301 12.34 22.54 8.60
N VAL A 302 12.22 21.55 9.48
CA VAL A 302 10.92 20.96 9.90
C VAL A 302 10.48 21.42 11.30
N TYR A 303 11.35 22.15 12.01
CA TYR A 303 11.12 22.54 13.40
C TYR A 303 10.66 24.00 13.51
N PRO A 304 9.57 24.32 14.24
CA PRO A 304 8.74 23.44 15.07
C PRO A 304 7.51 22.84 14.35
N THR A 305 7.35 23.09 13.05
CA THR A 305 6.05 23.03 12.35
C THR A 305 5.64 21.64 11.85
N THR A 306 6.48 20.60 11.92
CA THR A 306 6.28 19.26 11.27
C THR A 306 6.05 19.30 9.76
N VAL A 307 5.85 20.47 9.16
CA VAL A 307 5.70 20.69 7.73
C VAL A 307 7.08 20.97 7.17
N VAL A 308 7.45 20.25 6.11
CA VAL A 308 8.68 20.49 5.36
C VAL A 308 8.51 21.76 4.55
N GLU A 309 9.50 22.66 4.60
CA GLU A 309 9.46 23.90 3.84
C GLU A 309 9.31 23.63 2.33
N ASN A 310 8.54 24.51 1.67
CA ASN A 310 8.50 24.57 0.21
C ASN A 310 9.90 24.74 -0.37
N ASP A 311 10.05 24.39 -1.64
CA ASP A 311 11.32 24.44 -2.37
C ASP A 311 12.37 23.42 -1.88
N THR A 312 12.02 22.53 -0.94
CA THR A 312 12.89 21.42 -0.50
C THR A 312 12.92 20.31 -1.56
N PRO A 313 14.08 20.01 -2.16
CA PRO A 313 14.20 18.90 -3.10
C PRO A 313 14.23 17.56 -2.37
N VAL A 314 13.44 16.61 -2.88
CA VAL A 314 13.31 15.26 -2.34
C VAL A 314 13.49 14.25 -3.47
N THR A 315 14.31 13.23 -3.21
CA THR A 315 14.45 12.08 -4.11
C THR A 315 14.16 10.80 -3.33
N VAL A 316 13.41 9.88 -3.94
CA VAL A 316 13.09 8.57 -3.38
C VAL A 316 13.41 7.48 -4.40
N SER A 317 14.13 6.44 -3.98
CA SER A 317 14.32 5.22 -4.77
C SER A 317 13.62 4.05 -4.08
N PHE A 318 12.81 3.31 -4.82
CA PHE A 318 12.06 2.14 -4.33
C PHE A 318 12.82 0.82 -4.48
N TRP A 319 14.13 0.88 -4.74
CA TRP A 319 15.00 -0.30 -4.78
C TRP A 319 16.42 0.08 -4.29
N PRO A 320 16.73 -0.06 -2.99
CA PRO A 320 18.06 0.21 -2.48
C PRO A 320 18.98 -1.00 -2.68
N THR A 321 19.95 -0.97 -3.61
CA THR A 321 21.04 -1.97 -3.66
C THR A 321 22.23 -1.54 -2.81
N LEU A 322 22.71 -2.44 -1.93
CA LEU A 322 23.87 -2.24 -1.04
C LEU A 322 25.25 -2.18 -1.76
N SER A 323 25.35 -2.50 -3.05
CA SER A 323 26.64 -2.64 -3.77
C SER A 323 26.90 -1.61 -4.88
N GLY A 324 26.29 -0.43 -4.80
CA GLY A 324 26.51 0.64 -5.77
C GLY A 324 25.39 0.73 -6.81
N TRP A 325 24.94 1.96 -7.02
CA TRP A 325 23.85 2.35 -7.88
C TRP A 325 24.20 2.08 -9.35
N GLY A 326 23.44 1.21 -10.01
CA GLY A 326 23.37 1.22 -11.46
C GLY A 326 22.72 2.54 -11.89
N LEU A 327 23.42 3.35 -12.68
CA LEU A 327 22.82 4.47 -13.39
C LEU A 327 21.79 3.90 -14.38
N GLY A 328 20.50 4.02 -14.04
CA GLY A 328 19.36 3.63 -14.88
C GLY A 328 18.72 2.29 -14.51
N GLY A 329 17.39 2.27 -14.40
CA GLY A 329 16.58 1.04 -14.39
C GLY A 329 15.87 0.66 -13.09
N HIS A 330 15.88 1.51 -12.06
CA HIS A 330 15.11 1.27 -10.83
C HIS A 330 14.03 2.33 -10.64
N PRO A 331 12.83 1.96 -10.15
CA PRO A 331 11.76 2.91 -9.92
C PRO A 331 12.15 3.94 -8.86
N SER A 332 12.09 5.21 -9.25
CA SER A 332 12.42 6.35 -8.40
C SER A 332 11.56 7.56 -8.73
N GLU A 333 11.53 8.49 -7.78
CA GLU A 333 10.87 9.80 -7.88
C GLU A 333 11.77 10.91 -7.40
N ALA A 334 11.63 12.07 -8.02
CA ALA A 334 12.23 13.31 -7.58
C ALA A 334 11.18 14.42 -7.69
N PHE A 335 11.06 15.24 -6.66
CA PHE A 335 10.14 16.38 -6.62
C PHE A 335 10.67 17.47 -5.71
N THR A 336 10.10 18.66 -5.84
CA THR A 336 10.36 19.79 -4.95
C THR A 336 9.10 20.11 -4.15
N VAL A 337 9.17 20.09 -2.82
CA VAL A 337 7.99 20.26 -1.94
C VAL A 337 7.27 21.57 -2.27
N GLY A 338 5.94 21.48 -2.44
CA GLY A 338 5.08 22.65 -2.67
C GLY A 338 5.17 23.27 -4.06
N VAL A 339 6.01 22.75 -4.95
CA VAL A 339 6.18 23.23 -6.33
C VAL A 339 5.47 22.29 -7.28
N PHE A 340 4.20 22.54 -7.58
CA PHE A 340 3.41 21.75 -8.52
C PHE A 340 3.44 22.39 -9.92
N PRO A 341 4.38 22.01 -10.82
CA PRO A 341 4.40 22.48 -12.21
C PRO A 341 3.15 22.09 -13.01
N GLY A 342 2.30 21.19 -12.51
CA GLY A 342 1.00 20.89 -13.12
C GLY A 342 1.06 19.90 -14.29
N GLY A 343 2.19 19.21 -14.46
CA GLY A 343 2.35 18.17 -15.46
C GLY A 343 1.52 16.92 -15.13
N VAL A 344 1.09 16.18 -16.15
CA VAL A 344 0.31 14.93 -15.97
C VAL A 344 1.07 13.83 -15.23
N HIS A 345 2.41 13.89 -15.22
CA HIS A 345 3.30 12.99 -14.48
C HIS A 345 4.00 13.67 -13.31
N ASP A 346 3.50 14.82 -12.86
CA ASP A 346 4.08 15.56 -11.75
C ASP A 346 3.76 14.85 -10.42
N VAL A 347 4.81 14.32 -9.80
CA VAL A 347 4.74 13.55 -8.56
C VAL A 347 4.90 14.42 -7.32
N THR A 348 4.73 15.74 -7.43
CA THR A 348 4.82 16.62 -6.27
C THR A 348 3.59 16.48 -5.37
N PRO A 349 3.77 16.23 -4.06
CA PRO A 349 2.67 16.22 -3.09
C PRO A 349 2.15 17.64 -2.81
N SER A 350 0.90 17.73 -2.30
CA SER A 350 0.32 19.02 -1.87
C SER A 350 1.08 19.66 -0.72
N SER A 351 1.62 18.84 0.18
CA SER A 351 2.59 19.21 1.21
C SER A 351 3.33 17.95 1.67
N MET A 352 4.48 18.13 2.32
CA MET A 352 5.18 17.05 3.00
C MET A 352 5.24 17.34 4.49
N ARG A 353 4.89 16.36 5.31
CA ARG A 353 5.06 16.39 6.76
C ARG A 353 6.19 15.47 7.16
N ALA A 354 7.02 15.91 8.08
CA ALA A 354 8.07 15.10 8.67
C ALA A 354 8.03 15.24 10.18
N TYR A 355 8.19 14.12 10.89
CA TYR A 355 8.21 14.11 12.34
C TYR A 355 9.19 13.06 12.88
N MET A 356 9.83 13.41 14.00
CA MET A 356 10.66 12.49 14.77
C MET A 356 9.78 11.79 15.80
N ARG A 357 10.00 10.49 16.00
CA ARG A 357 9.40 9.76 17.10
C ARG A 357 10.51 9.12 17.93
N ASP A 358 10.62 9.57 19.17
CA ASP A 358 11.60 9.08 20.14
C ASP A 358 11.09 7.80 20.82
N GLY A 359 12.00 6.90 21.21
CA GLY A 359 11.72 5.85 22.18
C GLY A 359 11.18 4.51 21.66
N TYR A 360 11.03 4.28 20.35
CA TYR A 360 10.51 3.00 19.83
C TYR A 360 11.18 2.46 18.56
N ALA A 361 11.15 1.13 18.43
CA ALA A 361 11.65 0.33 17.29
C ALA A 361 10.73 0.38 16.05
N VAL A 362 9.99 1.47 15.84
CA VAL A 362 9.21 1.62 14.61
C VAL A 362 10.15 2.08 13.51
N PRO A 363 10.25 1.36 12.36
CA PRO A 363 11.20 1.72 11.33
C PRO A 363 10.91 3.11 10.76
N THR A 364 11.97 3.74 10.27
CA THR A 364 11.85 4.94 9.45
C THR A 364 10.93 4.64 8.27
N PHE A 365 9.99 5.54 8.01
CA PHE A 365 8.86 5.29 7.14
C PHE A 365 8.60 6.49 6.24
N PHE A 366 8.35 6.21 4.97
CA PHE A 366 7.96 7.20 3.97
C PHE A 366 6.60 6.83 3.38
N ASN A 367 5.65 7.73 3.47
CA ASN A 367 4.40 7.66 2.74
C ASN A 367 4.48 8.63 1.56
N SER A 368 4.38 8.13 0.33
CA SER A 368 4.32 9.01 -0.82
C SER A 368 3.03 9.82 -0.83
N GLY A 369 1.91 9.29 -0.35
CA GLY A 369 0.60 9.76 -0.76
C GLY A 369 0.36 9.41 -2.23
N MET A 370 -0.70 9.97 -2.82
CA MET A 370 -1.24 9.49 -4.09
C MET A 370 -0.45 9.93 -5.32
N HIS A 371 0.54 10.81 -5.16
CA HIS A 371 1.21 11.47 -6.29
C HIS A 371 2.03 10.49 -7.16
N VAL A 372 2.58 9.41 -6.59
CA VAL A 372 3.40 8.42 -7.32
C VAL A 372 2.60 7.74 -8.44
N PHE A 373 1.28 7.64 -8.26
CA PHE A 373 0.36 7.04 -9.24
C PHE A 373 0.12 7.94 -10.46
N ARG A 374 0.54 9.22 -10.43
CA ARG A 374 0.54 10.11 -11.60
C ARG A 374 1.61 9.75 -12.63
N LYS A 375 2.67 9.07 -12.20
CA LYS A 375 3.75 8.64 -13.08
C LYS A 375 3.67 7.16 -13.42
N TYR A 376 3.24 6.34 -12.46
CA TYR A 376 3.30 4.89 -12.59
C TYR A 376 1.92 4.21 -12.55
N HIS A 377 1.75 3.20 -13.39
CA HIS A 377 0.94 2.04 -13.04
C HIS A 377 1.68 1.25 -11.96
N ILE A 378 0.96 0.88 -10.91
CA ILE A 378 1.52 0.14 -9.77
C ILE A 378 0.89 -1.24 -9.71
N ALA A 379 1.70 -2.29 -9.85
CA ALA A 379 1.25 -3.67 -9.71
C ALA A 379 1.58 -4.20 -8.31
N HIS A 380 0.64 -4.92 -7.69
CA HIS A 380 0.90 -5.72 -6.49
C HIS A 380 0.79 -7.21 -6.83
N ASP A 381 1.90 -7.92 -6.72
CA ASP A 381 1.98 -9.39 -6.80
C ASP A 381 1.87 -9.94 -5.38
N ALA A 382 0.66 -10.36 -5.00
CA ALA A 382 0.38 -10.82 -3.64
C ALA A 382 0.83 -12.27 -3.40
N ARG A 383 1.12 -13.02 -4.47
CA ARG A 383 1.54 -14.43 -4.36
C ARG A 383 3.05 -14.54 -4.14
N ASP A 384 3.83 -13.82 -4.92
CA ASP A 384 5.30 -13.86 -4.87
C ASP A 384 5.90 -12.66 -4.13
N GLY A 385 5.07 -11.69 -3.72
CA GLY A 385 5.50 -10.57 -2.90
C GLY A 385 6.33 -9.59 -3.68
N LYS A 386 5.72 -8.93 -4.68
CA LYS A 386 6.42 -7.92 -5.47
C LYS A 386 5.55 -6.70 -5.69
N VAL A 387 6.19 -5.55 -5.89
CA VAL A 387 5.54 -4.31 -6.33
C VAL A 387 6.17 -3.90 -7.65
N GLY A 388 5.36 -3.85 -8.69
CA GLY A 388 5.78 -3.45 -10.01
C GLY A 388 5.53 -1.97 -10.26
N PHE A 389 6.46 -1.33 -10.94
CA PHE A 389 6.33 0.04 -11.44
C PHE A 389 6.42 0.04 -12.96
N LYS A 390 5.48 0.71 -13.62
CA LYS A 390 5.50 0.91 -15.07
C LYS A 390 5.08 2.33 -15.38
N LEU A 391 5.92 3.09 -16.09
CA LEU A 391 5.54 4.40 -16.58
C LEU A 391 4.29 4.27 -17.46
N TRP A 392 3.27 5.08 -17.19
CA TRP A 392 2.15 5.19 -18.12
C TRP A 392 2.40 6.38 -19.06
N ALA A 393 2.19 6.14 -20.35
CA ALA A 393 2.56 7.03 -21.45
C ALA A 393 1.52 8.14 -21.70
#